data_AF-A0A819PG38-F1
#
_entry.id   AF-A0A819PG38-F1
#
_cell.length_a   1.000
_cell.length_b   1.000
_cell.length_c   1.000
_cell.angle_alpha   90.00
_cell.angle_beta   90.00
_cell.angle_gamma   90.00
#
_symmetry.space_group_name_H-M   'P 1'
#
loop_
_entity.id
_entity.type
_entity.pdbx_description
1 polymer ?
#
loop_
_entity_poly.entity_id
_entity_poly.type
_entity_poly.pdbx_seq_one_letter_code
_entity_poly.pdbx_strand_id
1 'polypeptide(L)'
;LSRYKLKFSPDKVDTMIVQAISLLDDLDKEVNNYIMRCKEWYGWHFPELAKIIQDNIAFCKTVQRIGYRTLAAELDLSDILPSDVEAQVKEAAEISMGTEISEEDITNIRHLCSQVIEISDYRTQLFEYLKNRMMAVAPNLTVLVGELVGARLISHAGSLLNLAKHPASTVQILGAEKALFRAMKTKHDTPKYGLIYHASLVGQTSAKLKGKVSRMLAAKAALAIRVDALGEGTEATLGIEQRADLEKKFSILEQNATKRISGTGKMQAKFEKYQKNSEKGQFNQDQASTLPHKRYSDFGGRGGANKRFKSDNMNKSFVV
;
A
#
# COMPACT_ATOMS: atom_id res chain seq x y z
N LEU A 1 32.37 -29.32 9.48
CA LEU A 1 31.51 -28.72 10.53
C LEU A 1 30.99 -27.33 10.16
N SER A 2 31.85 -26.36 9.82
CA SER A 2 31.44 -24.96 9.54
C SER A 2 30.49 -24.81 8.35
N ARG A 3 30.66 -25.61 7.27
CA ARG A 3 29.69 -25.66 6.15
C ARG A 3 28.32 -26.18 6.56
N TYR A 4 28.22 -27.08 7.55
CA TYR A 4 26.92 -27.59 7.99
C TYR A 4 26.15 -26.52 8.79
N LYS A 5 26.86 -25.74 9.63
CA LYS A 5 26.30 -24.54 10.28
C LYS A 5 25.94 -23.43 9.29
N LEU A 6 26.71 -23.25 8.21
CA LEU A 6 26.43 -22.27 7.14
C LEU A 6 25.36 -22.71 6.12
N LYS A 7 25.11 -24.02 5.98
CA LYS A 7 24.09 -24.56 5.07
C LYS A 7 22.67 -24.20 5.52
N PHE A 8 22.49 -23.91 6.80
CA PHE A 8 21.22 -23.48 7.40
C PHE A 8 21.30 -22.02 7.87
N SER A 9 22.00 -21.15 7.14
CA SER A 9 21.97 -19.71 7.43
C SER A 9 20.62 -19.15 6.98
N PRO A 10 19.80 -18.60 7.89
CA PRO A 10 18.50 -18.02 7.54
C PRO A 10 18.62 -16.90 6.50
N ASP A 11 19.75 -16.18 6.49
CA ASP A 11 20.05 -15.12 5.52
C ASP A 11 19.95 -15.57 4.06
N LYS A 12 20.31 -16.83 3.74
CA LYS A 12 20.21 -17.34 2.37
C LYS A 12 18.78 -17.63 1.97
N VAL A 13 17.91 -17.99 2.92
CA VAL A 13 16.51 -18.31 2.66
C VAL A 13 15.74 -17.03 2.32
N ASP A 14 16.04 -15.93 3.02
CA ASP A 14 15.41 -14.62 2.78
C ASP A 14 15.71 -14.08 1.38
N THR A 15 16.93 -14.26 0.87
CA THR A 15 17.29 -13.79 -0.47
C THR A 15 16.42 -14.40 -1.56
N MET A 16 15.97 -15.65 -1.38
CA MET A 16 15.07 -16.29 -2.34
C MET A 16 13.69 -15.63 -2.34
N ILE A 17 13.20 -15.15 -1.19
CA ILE A 17 11.94 -14.40 -1.10
C ILE A 17 12.05 -13.10 -1.87
N VAL A 18 13.16 -12.36 -1.71
CA VAL A 18 13.42 -11.09 -2.40
C VAL A 18 13.43 -11.28 -3.92
N GLN A 19 14.09 -12.32 -4.40
CA GLN A 19 14.11 -12.65 -5.83
C GLN A 19 12.73 -13.08 -6.34
N ALA A 20 12.02 -13.92 -5.59
CA ALA A 20 10.70 -14.41 -5.99
C ALA A 20 9.66 -13.29 -6.11
N ILE A 21 9.64 -12.32 -5.19
CA ILE A 21 8.68 -11.20 -5.28
C ILE A 21 9.05 -10.21 -6.39
N SER A 22 10.35 -9.96 -6.62
CA SER A 22 10.80 -9.13 -7.73
C SER A 22 10.43 -9.76 -9.08
N LEU A 23 10.64 -11.07 -9.22
CA LEU A 23 10.21 -11.83 -10.40
C LEU A 23 8.69 -11.78 -10.57
N LEU A 24 7.92 -11.91 -9.49
CA LEU A 24 6.46 -11.84 -9.56
C LEU A 24 5.97 -10.46 -10.05
N ASP A 25 6.56 -9.36 -9.54
CA ASP A 25 6.24 -8.00 -9.97
C ASP A 25 6.68 -7.73 -11.43
N ASP A 26 7.74 -8.40 -11.93
CA ASP A 26 8.18 -8.30 -13.32
C ASP A 26 7.31 -9.14 -14.26
N LEU A 27 6.93 -10.36 -13.87
CA LEU A 27 5.99 -11.20 -14.60
C LEU A 27 4.65 -10.48 -14.81
N ASP A 28 4.13 -9.80 -13.79
CA ASP A 28 2.87 -9.05 -13.92
C ASP A 28 2.94 -7.95 -15.00
N LYS A 29 4.09 -7.28 -15.14
CA LYS A 29 4.29 -6.25 -16.18
C LYS A 29 4.45 -6.89 -17.56
N GLU A 30 5.29 -7.91 -17.66
CA GLU A 30 5.59 -8.57 -18.94
C GLU A 30 4.37 -9.31 -19.50
N VAL A 31 3.61 -10.00 -18.66
CA VAL A 31 2.33 -10.62 -19.06
C VAL A 31 1.41 -9.58 -19.67
N ASN A 32 1.24 -8.42 -19.03
CA ASN A 32 0.42 -7.34 -19.58
C ASN A 32 0.98 -6.79 -20.91
N ASN A 33 2.29 -6.60 -21.03
CA ASN A 33 2.93 -6.17 -22.28
C ASN A 33 2.71 -7.17 -23.42
N TYR A 34 2.88 -8.47 -23.15
CA TYR A 34 2.66 -9.53 -24.13
C TYR A 34 1.19 -9.64 -24.54
N ILE A 35 0.25 -9.48 -23.61
CA ILE A 35 -1.18 -9.46 -23.94
C ILE A 35 -1.53 -8.27 -24.84
N MET A 36 -1.06 -7.06 -24.50
CA MET A 36 -1.33 -5.89 -25.34
C MET A 36 -0.75 -6.06 -26.74
N ARG A 37 0.45 -6.64 -26.85
CA ARG A 37 1.06 -7.00 -28.13
C ARG A 37 0.24 -8.03 -28.90
N CYS A 38 -0.28 -9.06 -28.22
CA CYS A 38 -1.13 -10.09 -28.81
C CYS A 38 -2.45 -9.50 -29.32
N LYS A 39 -3.08 -8.58 -28.55
CA LYS A 39 -4.29 -7.86 -28.95
C LYS A 39 -4.07 -7.00 -30.19
N GLU A 40 -2.97 -6.26 -30.27
CA GLU A 40 -2.62 -5.47 -31.45
C GLU A 40 -2.33 -6.35 -32.67
N TRP A 41 -1.61 -7.46 -32.47
CA TRP A 41 -1.21 -8.35 -33.56
C TRP A 41 -2.43 -9.09 -34.15
N TYR A 42 -3.26 -9.70 -33.31
CA TYR A 42 -4.48 -10.36 -33.76
C TYR A 42 -5.58 -9.37 -34.17
N GLY A 43 -5.51 -8.12 -33.70
CA GLY A 43 -6.44 -7.05 -34.06
C GLY A 43 -6.46 -6.71 -35.55
N TRP A 44 -5.40 -7.03 -36.31
CA TRP A 44 -5.41 -6.94 -37.78
C TRP A 44 -6.41 -7.91 -38.42
N HIS A 45 -6.55 -9.10 -37.84
CA HIS A 45 -7.46 -10.15 -38.34
C HIS A 45 -8.86 -10.08 -37.74
N PHE A 46 -8.96 -9.77 -36.45
CA PHE A 46 -10.24 -9.67 -35.76
C PHE A 46 -10.23 -8.56 -34.70
N PRO A 47 -10.42 -7.29 -35.11
CA PRO A 47 -10.32 -6.14 -34.21
C PRO A 47 -11.41 -6.08 -33.14
N GLU A 48 -12.61 -6.59 -33.45
CA GLU A 48 -13.77 -6.54 -32.56
C GLU A 48 -13.62 -7.45 -31.34
N LEU A 49 -12.85 -8.54 -31.47
CA LEU A 49 -12.62 -9.49 -30.37
C LEU A 49 -12.01 -8.83 -29.14
N ALA A 50 -11.06 -7.91 -29.34
CA ALA A 50 -10.39 -7.20 -28.26
C ALA A 50 -11.33 -6.22 -27.52
N LYS A 51 -12.42 -5.80 -28.17
CA LYS A 51 -13.44 -4.91 -27.58
C LYS A 51 -14.49 -5.70 -26.81
N ILE A 52 -14.86 -6.89 -27.30
CA ILE A 52 -15.83 -7.78 -26.67
C ILE A 52 -15.24 -8.44 -25.43
N ILE A 53 -14.03 -9.00 -25.54
CA ILE A 53 -13.38 -9.72 -24.44
C ILE A 53 -12.47 -8.75 -23.66
N GLN A 54 -12.94 -8.32 -22.50
CA GLN A 54 -12.14 -7.48 -21.59
C GLN A 54 -11.09 -8.30 -20.82
N ASP A 55 -11.39 -9.56 -20.49
CA ASP A 55 -10.44 -10.40 -19.79
C ASP A 55 -9.28 -10.82 -20.71
N ASN A 56 -8.08 -10.51 -20.26
CA ASN A 56 -6.84 -10.67 -20.98
C ASN A 56 -6.46 -12.15 -21.18
N ILE A 57 -6.68 -12.99 -20.15
CA ILE A 57 -6.33 -14.41 -20.23
C ILE A 57 -7.37 -15.15 -21.07
N ALA A 58 -8.66 -14.86 -20.88
CA ALA A 58 -9.72 -15.38 -21.75
C ALA A 58 -9.48 -15.00 -23.22
N PHE A 59 -9.05 -13.77 -23.52
CA PHE A 59 -8.71 -13.36 -24.88
C PHE A 59 -7.65 -14.28 -25.51
N CYS A 60 -6.53 -14.53 -24.83
CA CYS A 60 -5.47 -15.41 -25.35
C CYS A 60 -5.95 -16.85 -25.55
N LYS A 61 -6.78 -17.38 -24.63
CA LYS A 61 -7.37 -18.74 -24.77
C LYS A 61 -8.32 -18.81 -25.96
N THR A 62 -9.14 -17.79 -26.17
CA THR A 62 -10.08 -17.71 -27.30
C THR A 62 -9.34 -17.62 -28.64
N VAL A 63 -8.30 -16.79 -28.74
CA VAL A 63 -7.48 -16.68 -29.96
C VAL A 63 -6.77 -18.00 -30.27
N GLN A 64 -6.26 -18.68 -29.24
CA GLN A 64 -5.65 -20.01 -29.39
C GLN A 64 -6.63 -21.03 -30.00
N ARG A 65 -7.89 -21.02 -29.54
CA ARG A 65 -8.93 -21.96 -29.98
C ARG A 65 -9.50 -21.64 -31.36
N ILE A 66 -9.87 -20.37 -31.61
CA ILE A 66 -10.47 -19.93 -32.86
C ILE A 66 -9.45 -19.98 -34.01
N GLY A 67 -8.31 -19.31 -33.87
CA GLY A 67 -7.36 -19.07 -34.96
C GLY A 67 -7.94 -18.22 -36.09
N TYR A 68 -8.79 -18.79 -36.93
CA TYR A 68 -9.43 -18.11 -38.07
C TYR A 68 -10.85 -17.68 -37.76
N ARG A 69 -11.27 -16.53 -38.29
CA ARG A 69 -12.66 -16.04 -38.22
C ARG A 69 -13.67 -17.07 -38.75
N THR A 70 -13.33 -17.76 -39.83
CA THR A 70 -14.21 -18.75 -40.48
C THR A 70 -14.53 -19.95 -39.60
N LEU A 71 -13.57 -20.35 -38.75
CA LEU A 71 -13.74 -21.46 -37.80
C LEU A 71 -14.54 -21.03 -36.55
N ALA A 72 -14.71 -19.73 -36.31
CA ALA A 72 -15.39 -19.21 -35.13
C ALA A 72 -16.87 -19.65 -35.04
N ALA A 73 -17.53 -19.85 -36.18
CA ALA A 73 -18.94 -20.26 -36.24
C ALA A 73 -19.16 -21.71 -35.79
N GLU A 74 -18.21 -22.61 -36.09
CA GLU A 74 -18.32 -24.05 -35.80
C GLU A 74 -17.78 -24.43 -34.42
N LEU A 75 -16.91 -23.61 -33.83
CA LEU A 75 -16.26 -23.89 -32.56
C LEU A 75 -17.18 -23.57 -31.36
N ASP A 76 -17.17 -24.48 -30.39
CA ASP A 76 -17.74 -24.27 -29.05
C ASP A 76 -16.69 -23.59 -28.15
N LEU A 77 -17.06 -22.46 -27.56
CA LEU A 77 -16.21 -21.64 -26.68
C LEU A 77 -16.73 -21.58 -25.23
N SER A 78 -17.74 -22.39 -24.89
CA SER A 78 -18.40 -22.41 -23.58
C SER A 78 -17.46 -22.68 -22.39
N ASP A 79 -16.33 -23.35 -22.62
CA ASP A 79 -15.31 -23.61 -21.59
C ASP A 79 -14.53 -22.35 -21.16
N ILE A 80 -14.47 -21.33 -22.03
CA ILE A 80 -13.60 -20.15 -21.84
C ILE A 80 -14.44 -18.90 -21.57
N LEU A 81 -15.59 -18.77 -22.25
CA LEU A 81 -16.42 -17.58 -22.24
C LEU A 81 -17.85 -17.90 -21.80
N PRO A 82 -18.53 -16.97 -21.11
CA PRO A 82 -19.98 -17.06 -20.90
C PRO A 82 -20.73 -17.06 -22.24
N SER A 83 -21.89 -17.74 -22.27
CA SER A 83 -22.73 -17.89 -23.48
C SER A 83 -23.08 -16.56 -24.15
N ASP A 84 -23.29 -15.51 -23.37
CA ASP A 84 -23.65 -14.18 -23.87
C ASP A 84 -22.51 -13.54 -24.67
N VAL A 85 -21.26 -13.74 -24.20
CA VAL A 85 -20.06 -13.21 -24.84
C VAL A 85 -19.70 -14.06 -26.07
N GLU A 86 -19.89 -15.38 -25.98
CA GLU A 86 -19.67 -16.28 -27.11
C GLU A 86 -20.58 -15.93 -28.30
N ALA A 87 -21.87 -15.69 -28.07
CA ALA A 87 -22.80 -15.30 -29.13
C ALA A 87 -22.37 -14.00 -29.82
N GLN A 88 -21.93 -13.00 -29.05
CA GLN A 88 -21.40 -11.74 -29.59
C GLN A 88 -20.12 -11.94 -30.40
N VAL A 89 -19.24 -12.85 -29.98
CA VAL A 89 -18.02 -13.16 -30.73
C VAL A 89 -18.35 -13.83 -32.07
N LYS A 90 -19.35 -14.73 -32.11
CA LYS A 90 -19.79 -15.39 -33.36
C LYS A 90 -20.44 -14.41 -34.32
N GLU A 91 -21.33 -13.55 -33.84
CA GLU A 91 -21.95 -12.48 -34.64
C GLU A 91 -20.89 -11.49 -35.18
N ALA A 92 -19.94 -11.09 -34.32
CA ALA A 92 -18.84 -10.23 -34.71
C ALA A 92 -17.91 -10.89 -35.74
N ALA A 93 -17.72 -12.23 -35.68
CA ALA A 93 -16.88 -12.94 -36.65
C ALA A 93 -17.46 -12.89 -38.07
N GLU A 94 -18.79 -12.92 -38.22
CA GLU A 94 -19.48 -12.81 -39.52
C GLU A 94 -19.40 -11.40 -40.11
N ILE A 95 -19.51 -10.37 -39.26
CA ILE A 95 -19.55 -8.95 -39.69
C ILE A 95 -18.15 -8.31 -39.69
N SER A 96 -17.13 -9.03 -39.23
CA SER A 96 -15.80 -8.45 -38.95
C SER A 96 -15.15 -7.81 -40.16
N MET A 97 -14.60 -6.60 -39.95
CA MET A 97 -13.82 -5.84 -40.93
C MET A 97 -12.33 -6.20 -40.98
N GLY A 98 -11.89 -7.24 -40.27
CA GLY A 98 -10.47 -7.62 -40.23
C GLY A 98 -9.97 -8.25 -41.53
N THR A 99 -8.66 -8.15 -41.77
CA THR A 99 -8.00 -8.67 -42.98
C THR A 99 -7.69 -10.16 -42.84
N GLU A 100 -7.64 -10.87 -43.96
CA GLU A 100 -7.14 -12.25 -43.96
C GLU A 100 -5.62 -12.27 -43.71
N ILE A 101 -5.16 -13.24 -42.92
CA ILE A 101 -3.75 -13.40 -42.55
C ILE A 101 -3.27 -14.80 -42.91
N SER A 102 -1.97 -14.95 -43.09
CA SER A 102 -1.36 -16.22 -43.50
C SER A 102 -1.41 -17.28 -42.38
N GLU A 103 -1.32 -18.56 -42.76
CA GLU A 103 -1.20 -19.69 -41.82
C GLU A 103 0.05 -19.59 -40.94
N GLU A 104 1.15 -19.08 -41.50
CA GLU A 104 2.41 -18.88 -40.77
C GLU A 104 2.22 -17.84 -39.67
N ASP A 105 1.57 -16.72 -39.96
CA ASP A 105 1.30 -15.65 -39.00
C ASP A 105 0.36 -16.13 -37.88
N ILE A 106 -0.70 -16.88 -38.21
CA ILE A 106 -1.62 -17.43 -37.21
C ILE A 106 -0.93 -18.41 -36.29
N THR A 107 -0.03 -19.24 -36.84
CA THR A 107 0.74 -20.20 -36.04
C THR A 107 1.60 -19.46 -35.02
N ASN A 108 2.28 -18.38 -35.45
CA ASN A 108 3.09 -17.55 -34.56
C ASN A 108 2.24 -16.83 -33.49
N ILE A 109 1.06 -16.30 -33.86
CA ILE A 109 0.15 -15.68 -32.90
C ILE A 109 -0.33 -16.70 -31.85
N ARG A 110 -0.71 -17.91 -32.29
CA ARG A 110 -1.10 -19.01 -31.38
C ARG A 110 0.04 -19.40 -30.44
N HIS A 111 1.28 -19.42 -30.91
CA HIS A 111 2.46 -19.70 -30.08
C HIS A 111 2.64 -18.63 -29.00
N LEU A 112 2.50 -17.35 -29.36
CA LEU A 112 2.53 -16.25 -28.40
C LEU A 112 1.41 -16.37 -27.35
N CYS A 113 0.17 -16.71 -27.76
CA CYS A 113 -0.93 -16.96 -26.83
C CYS A 113 -0.61 -18.09 -25.85
N SER A 114 -0.05 -19.20 -26.34
CA SER A 114 0.35 -20.34 -25.51
C SER A 114 1.41 -19.94 -24.48
N GLN A 115 2.42 -19.16 -24.89
CA GLN A 115 3.45 -18.65 -23.99
C GLN A 115 2.87 -17.74 -22.90
N VAL A 116 1.93 -16.85 -23.25
CA VAL A 116 1.26 -15.98 -22.26
C VAL A 116 0.50 -16.80 -21.23
N ILE A 117 -0.21 -17.85 -21.66
CA ILE A 117 -0.95 -18.75 -20.76
C ILE A 117 0.03 -19.49 -19.84
N GLU A 118 1.11 -20.05 -20.38
CA GLU A 118 2.14 -20.74 -19.60
C GLU A 118 2.80 -19.81 -18.57
N ILE A 119 3.11 -18.57 -18.94
CA ILE A 119 3.66 -17.57 -18.00
C ILE A 119 2.65 -17.22 -16.91
N SER A 120 1.36 -17.11 -17.25
CA SER A 120 0.28 -16.86 -16.27
C SER A 120 0.13 -18.01 -15.28
N ASP A 121 0.24 -19.26 -15.75
CA ASP A 121 0.21 -20.45 -14.89
C ASP A 121 1.45 -20.51 -13.99
N TYR A 122 2.63 -20.25 -14.56
CA TYR A 122 3.88 -20.15 -13.79
C TYR A 122 3.80 -19.05 -12.72
N ARG A 123 3.18 -17.91 -13.02
CA ARG A 123 2.96 -16.83 -12.05
C ARG A 123 2.08 -17.28 -10.87
N THR A 124 1.07 -18.12 -11.13
CA THR A 124 0.24 -18.72 -10.07
C THR A 124 1.03 -19.70 -9.21
N GLN A 125 1.85 -20.55 -9.83
CA GLN A 125 2.74 -21.48 -9.13
C GLN A 125 3.79 -20.75 -8.29
N LEU A 126 4.38 -19.67 -8.83
CA LEU A 126 5.36 -18.84 -8.14
C LEU A 126 4.73 -18.13 -6.92
N PHE A 127 3.47 -17.70 -7.03
CA PHE A 127 2.73 -17.13 -5.91
C PHE A 127 2.50 -18.16 -4.79
N GLU A 128 2.14 -19.40 -5.13
CA GLU A 128 1.99 -20.48 -4.14
C GLU A 128 3.33 -20.85 -3.49
N TYR A 129 4.41 -20.91 -4.28
CA TYR A 129 5.76 -21.07 -3.77
C TYR A 129 6.13 -19.96 -2.77
N LEU A 130 5.85 -18.70 -3.10
CA LEU A 130 6.12 -17.55 -2.24
C LEU A 130 5.32 -17.64 -0.93
N LYS A 131 4.05 -18.02 -0.99
CA LYS A 131 3.19 -18.22 0.19
C LYS A 131 3.77 -19.27 1.14
N ASN A 132 4.12 -20.45 0.62
CA ASN A 132 4.69 -21.53 1.41
C ASN A 132 6.05 -21.13 2.03
N ARG A 133 6.88 -20.43 1.25
CA ARG A 133 8.19 -19.96 1.71
C ARG A 133 8.06 -18.88 2.79
N MET A 134 7.12 -17.95 2.63
CA MET A 134 6.89 -16.88 3.59
C MET A 134 6.39 -17.43 4.93
N MET A 135 5.45 -18.37 4.92
CA MET A 135 4.97 -19.04 6.13
C MET A 135 6.08 -19.79 6.87
N ALA A 136 7.06 -20.34 6.15
CA ALA A 136 8.20 -21.03 6.74
C ALA A 136 9.26 -20.08 7.34
N VAL A 137 9.39 -18.86 6.81
CA VAL A 137 10.43 -17.89 7.22
C VAL A 137 9.91 -16.89 8.25
N ALA A 138 8.75 -16.29 7.99
CA ALA A 138 8.17 -15.24 8.82
C ALA A 138 6.67 -15.49 9.06
N PRO A 139 6.32 -16.53 9.85
CA PRO A 139 4.93 -16.89 10.10
C PRO A 139 4.14 -15.79 10.82
N ASN A 140 4.73 -15.09 11.80
CA ASN A 140 4.01 -14.08 12.57
C ASN A 140 3.72 -12.84 11.72
N LEU A 141 4.68 -12.40 10.90
CA LEU A 141 4.47 -11.32 9.93
C LEU A 141 3.37 -11.67 8.93
N THR A 142 3.40 -12.90 8.39
CA THR A 142 2.42 -13.36 7.40
C THR A 142 1.00 -13.28 7.93
N VAL A 143 0.78 -13.76 9.16
CA VAL A 143 -0.54 -13.71 9.80
C VAL A 143 -1.03 -12.26 9.98
N LEU A 144 -0.13 -11.31 10.25
CA LEU A 144 -0.51 -9.91 10.50
C LEU A 144 -0.80 -9.11 9.22
N VAL A 145 0.12 -9.12 8.24
CA VAL A 145 0.03 -8.23 7.06
C VAL A 145 -0.35 -8.96 5.77
N GLY A 146 -0.22 -10.29 5.73
CA GLY A 146 -0.36 -11.13 4.54
C GLY A 146 0.96 -11.38 3.82
N GLU A 147 0.96 -12.41 2.98
CA GLU A 147 2.14 -12.96 2.29
C GLU A 147 2.78 -11.94 1.35
N LEU A 148 1.98 -11.31 0.47
CA LEU A 148 2.47 -10.36 -0.53
C LEU A 148 3.06 -9.10 0.10
N VAL A 149 2.36 -8.53 1.08
CA VAL A 149 2.81 -7.31 1.75
C VAL A 149 4.05 -7.62 2.58
N GLY A 150 4.08 -8.76 3.28
CA GLY A 150 5.27 -9.24 3.99
C GLY A 150 6.48 -9.39 3.07
N ALA A 151 6.31 -10.03 1.91
CA ALA A 151 7.37 -10.21 0.91
C ALA A 151 7.91 -8.87 0.40
N ARG A 152 7.03 -7.92 0.08
CA ARG A 152 7.44 -6.58 -0.36
C ARG A 152 8.18 -5.80 0.72
N LEU A 153 7.77 -5.92 1.99
CA LEU A 153 8.48 -5.29 3.11
C LEU A 153 9.90 -5.84 3.26
N ILE A 154 10.07 -7.17 3.17
CA ILE A 154 11.39 -7.83 3.23
C ILE A 154 12.24 -7.42 2.03
N SER A 155 11.67 -7.43 0.82
CA SER A 155 12.36 -7.04 -0.41
C SER A 155 12.88 -5.61 -0.36
N HIS A 156 12.06 -4.69 0.13
CA HIS A 156 12.45 -3.28 0.23
C HIS A 156 13.52 -3.03 1.30
N ALA A 157 13.53 -3.84 2.37
CA ALA A 157 14.60 -3.82 3.36
C ALA A 157 15.85 -4.62 2.95
N GLY A 158 15.76 -5.46 1.92
CA GLY A 158 16.81 -6.35 1.40
C GLY A 158 16.98 -7.68 2.14
N SER A 159 16.63 -7.77 3.42
CA SER A 159 16.68 -8.99 4.24
C SER A 159 15.75 -8.86 5.44
N LEU A 160 15.25 -9.99 5.97
CA LEU A 160 14.40 -10.00 7.17
C LEU A 160 15.13 -9.42 8.39
N LEU A 161 16.43 -9.73 8.55
CA LEU A 161 17.23 -9.21 9.65
C LEU A 161 17.41 -7.68 9.56
N ASN A 162 17.53 -7.14 8.35
CA ASN A 162 17.59 -5.69 8.19
C ASN A 162 16.23 -5.05 8.47
N LEU A 163 15.14 -5.70 8.05
CA LEU A 163 13.78 -5.26 8.37
C LEU A 163 13.54 -5.21 9.89
N ALA A 164 14.03 -6.20 10.65
CA ALA A 164 13.89 -6.26 12.11
C ALA A 164 14.55 -5.08 12.85
N LYS A 165 15.63 -4.51 12.27
CA LYS A 165 16.31 -3.33 12.81
C LYS A 165 15.53 -2.04 12.63
N HIS A 166 14.59 -1.99 11.68
CA HIS A 166 13.79 -0.80 11.45
C HIS A 166 12.82 -0.55 12.63
N PRO A 167 12.58 0.72 13.00
CA PRO A 167 11.54 1.05 13.96
C PRO A 167 10.16 0.98 13.30
N ALA A 168 9.12 0.87 14.13
CA ALA A 168 7.73 0.77 13.68
C ALA A 168 7.30 1.96 12.79
N SER A 169 7.78 3.17 13.06
CA SER A 169 7.49 4.36 12.25
C SER A 169 8.05 4.26 10.84
N THR A 170 9.22 3.65 10.67
CA THR A 170 9.81 3.41 9.34
C THR A 170 9.04 2.31 8.62
N VAL A 171 8.70 1.22 9.30
CA VAL A 171 7.87 0.13 8.75
C VAL A 171 6.51 0.65 8.25
N GLN A 172 5.91 1.63 8.96
CA GLN A 172 4.65 2.27 8.55
C GLN A 172 4.70 2.97 7.18
N ILE A 173 5.81 3.66 6.90
CA ILE A 173 5.98 4.53 5.72
C ILE A 173 6.90 3.93 4.65
N LEU A 174 7.31 2.68 4.83
CA LEU A 174 8.20 1.96 3.92
C LEU A 174 7.59 1.88 2.52
N GLY A 175 8.37 2.21 1.49
CA GLY A 175 7.93 2.33 0.08
C GLY A 175 7.33 3.69 -0.30
N ALA A 176 7.11 4.60 0.64
CA ALA A 176 6.67 5.98 0.38
C ALA A 176 7.80 7.01 0.56
N GLU A 177 9.07 6.60 0.49
CA GLU A 177 10.23 7.43 0.81
C GLU A 177 10.31 8.67 -0.09
N LYS A 178 10.05 8.51 -1.40
CA LYS A 178 10.08 9.65 -2.34
C LYS A 178 9.09 10.74 -1.95
N ALA A 179 7.87 10.35 -1.55
CA ALA A 179 6.86 11.29 -1.10
C ALA A 179 7.20 11.88 0.27
N LEU A 180 7.73 11.07 1.19
CA LEU A 180 8.19 11.49 2.51
C LEU A 180 9.30 12.54 2.43
N PHE A 181 10.36 12.27 1.67
CA PHE A 181 11.48 13.20 1.54
C PHE A 181 11.09 14.47 0.80
N ARG A 182 10.19 14.38 -0.19
CA ARG A 182 9.62 15.57 -0.84
C ARG A 182 8.86 16.43 0.16
N ALA A 183 7.96 15.84 0.93
CA ALA A 183 7.15 16.56 1.93
C ALA A 183 8.02 17.21 3.02
N MET A 184 9.04 16.51 3.52
CA MET A 184 9.97 17.08 4.50
C MET A 184 10.76 18.27 3.94
N LYS A 185 11.22 18.19 2.68
CA LYS A 185 11.94 19.29 2.02
C LYS A 185 11.05 20.52 1.82
N THR A 186 9.79 20.32 1.44
CA THR A 186 8.82 21.40 1.19
C THR A 186 8.00 21.79 2.42
N LYS A 187 8.31 21.23 3.61
CA LYS A 187 7.53 21.39 4.86
C LYS A 187 6.02 21.14 4.68
N HIS A 188 5.67 20.19 3.82
CA HIS A 188 4.30 19.76 3.58
C HIS A 188 3.98 18.52 4.43
N ASP A 189 2.70 18.16 4.50
CA ASP A 189 2.25 16.95 5.20
C ASP A 189 2.91 15.68 4.68
N THR A 190 3.42 14.86 5.61
CA THR A 190 4.07 13.59 5.30
C THR A 190 3.04 12.49 4.99
N PRO A 191 3.40 11.50 4.16
CA PRO A 191 2.54 10.36 3.88
C PRO A 191 2.28 9.56 5.16
N LYS A 192 1.03 9.10 5.33
CA LYS A 192 0.59 8.39 6.54
C LYS A 192 0.80 6.87 6.48
N TYR A 193 1.08 6.33 5.30
CA TYR A 193 1.23 4.90 5.03
C TYR A 193 2.10 4.71 3.77
N GLY A 194 2.78 3.57 3.70
CA GLY A 194 3.49 3.08 2.51
C GLY A 194 2.93 1.74 2.03
N LEU A 195 3.78 0.73 1.88
CA LEU A 195 3.43 -0.62 1.42
C LEU A 195 2.34 -1.29 2.28
N ILE A 196 2.28 -0.96 3.58
CA ILE A 196 1.28 -1.47 4.53
C ILE A 196 -0.15 -1.08 4.15
N TYR A 197 -0.35 -0.09 3.28
CA TYR A 197 -1.67 0.30 2.81
C TYR A 197 -2.46 -0.85 2.16
N HIS A 198 -1.76 -1.77 1.50
CA HIS A 198 -2.35 -2.92 0.81
C HIS A 198 -2.60 -4.13 1.73
N ALA A 199 -2.28 -4.03 3.03
CA ALA A 199 -2.62 -5.08 3.97
C ALA A 199 -4.13 -5.19 4.15
N SER A 200 -4.65 -6.42 4.22
CA SER A 200 -6.09 -6.71 4.32
C SER A 200 -6.79 -5.90 5.43
N LEU A 201 -6.19 -5.84 6.62
CA LEU A 201 -6.70 -5.09 7.78
C LEU A 201 -6.83 -3.57 7.53
N VAL A 202 -5.91 -2.98 6.77
CA VAL A 202 -5.95 -1.54 6.44
C VAL A 202 -6.93 -1.27 5.30
N GLY A 203 -7.03 -2.21 4.34
CA GLY A 203 -7.93 -2.14 3.20
C GLY A 203 -9.40 -2.07 3.60
N GLN A 204 -9.79 -2.85 4.61
CA GLN A 204 -11.17 -2.93 5.13
C GLN A 204 -11.59 -1.69 5.93
N THR A 205 -10.63 -0.93 6.47
CA THR A 205 -10.90 0.21 7.36
C THR A 205 -11.34 1.45 6.57
N SER A 206 -12.26 2.24 7.12
CA SER A 206 -12.65 3.56 6.55
C SER A 206 -11.48 4.54 6.39
N ALA A 207 -11.50 5.36 5.31
CA ALA A 207 -10.38 6.23 4.92
C ALA A 207 -9.86 7.17 6.04
N LYS A 208 -10.75 7.68 6.91
CA LYS A 208 -10.37 8.55 8.04
C LYS A 208 -9.56 7.82 9.12
N LEU A 209 -9.81 6.53 9.29
CA LEU A 209 -9.19 5.70 10.33
C LEU A 209 -7.94 4.97 9.84
N LYS A 210 -7.76 4.81 8.51
CA LYS A 210 -6.61 4.10 7.91
C LYS A 210 -5.25 4.53 8.45
N GLY A 211 -5.05 5.82 8.72
CA GLY A 211 -3.79 6.31 9.30
C GLY A 211 -3.55 5.87 10.75
N LYS A 212 -4.60 5.74 11.57
CA LYS A 212 -4.50 5.22 12.94
C LYS A 212 -4.25 3.72 12.93
N VAL A 213 -5.01 3.00 12.10
CA VAL A 213 -4.91 1.55 11.92
C VAL A 213 -3.53 1.15 11.39
N SER A 214 -3.02 1.84 10.36
CA SER A 214 -1.69 1.59 9.81
C SER A 214 -0.58 1.76 10.86
N ARG A 215 -0.66 2.77 11.75
CA ARG A 215 0.31 2.94 12.84
C ARG A 215 0.26 1.78 13.85
N MET A 216 -0.93 1.34 14.22
CA MET A 216 -1.11 0.23 15.18
C MET A 216 -0.62 -1.09 14.58
N LEU A 217 -0.95 -1.34 13.30
CA LEU A 217 -0.49 -2.50 12.57
C LEU A 217 1.03 -2.49 12.42
N ALA A 218 1.64 -1.36 12.03
CA ALA A 218 3.10 -1.26 11.91
C ALA A 218 3.82 -1.50 13.23
N ALA A 219 3.25 -1.04 14.36
CA ALA A 219 3.82 -1.30 15.69
C ALA A 219 3.82 -2.78 16.05
N LYS A 220 2.73 -3.50 15.78
CA LYS A 220 2.64 -4.95 16.02
C LYS A 220 3.47 -5.75 15.01
N ALA A 221 3.42 -5.38 13.73
CA ALA A 221 4.25 -5.96 12.69
C ALA A 221 5.75 -5.83 13.00
N ALA A 222 6.23 -4.69 13.48
CA ALA A 222 7.63 -4.52 13.86
C ALA A 222 8.05 -5.45 15.03
N LEU A 223 7.14 -5.76 15.95
CA LEU A 223 7.40 -6.75 17.00
C LEU A 223 7.42 -8.17 16.43
N ALA A 224 6.45 -8.52 15.59
CA ALA A 224 6.39 -9.82 14.93
C ALA A 224 7.62 -10.09 14.06
N ILE A 225 8.08 -9.10 13.28
CA ILE A 225 9.30 -9.20 12.45
C ILE A 225 10.52 -9.52 13.30
N ARG A 226 10.66 -8.88 14.47
CA ARG A 226 11.81 -9.13 15.36
C ARG A 226 11.77 -10.53 15.97
N VAL A 227 10.58 -11.01 16.29
CA VAL A 227 10.39 -12.38 16.80
C VAL A 227 10.63 -13.40 15.69
N ASP A 228 10.17 -13.15 14.47
CA ASP A 228 10.45 -14.02 13.32
C ASP A 228 11.95 -14.04 12.95
N ALA A 229 12.64 -12.90 13.06
CA ALA A 229 14.05 -12.78 12.68
C ALA A 229 15.04 -13.28 13.74
N LEU A 230 14.71 -13.11 15.03
CA LEU A 230 15.62 -13.37 16.16
C LEU A 230 15.12 -14.45 17.12
N GLY A 231 13.86 -14.85 17.01
CA GLY A 231 13.26 -15.88 17.85
C GLY A 231 13.68 -17.28 17.40
N GLU A 232 13.78 -18.19 18.35
CA GLU A 232 14.11 -19.60 18.11
C GLU A 232 12.87 -20.46 17.78
N GLY A 233 11.67 -19.91 18.01
CA GLY A 233 10.39 -20.60 17.77
C GLY A 233 9.83 -20.29 16.38
N THR A 234 9.40 -21.34 15.66
CA THR A 234 8.77 -21.24 14.34
C THR A 234 7.24 -21.11 14.41
N GLU A 235 6.66 -20.93 15.60
CA GLU A 235 5.22 -20.90 15.78
C GLU A 235 4.63 -19.49 15.55
N ALA A 236 3.45 -19.44 14.93
CA ALA A 236 2.73 -18.20 14.62
C ALA A 236 1.90 -17.65 15.79
N THR A 237 2.15 -18.09 17.03
CA THR A 237 1.30 -17.82 18.20
C THR A 237 1.17 -16.32 18.47
N LEU A 238 2.29 -15.60 18.41
CA LEU A 238 2.32 -14.15 18.60
C LEU A 238 1.54 -13.40 17.53
N GLY A 239 1.67 -13.81 16.27
CA GLY A 239 0.95 -13.21 15.14
C GLY A 239 -0.56 -13.35 15.29
N ILE A 240 -1.03 -14.52 15.72
CA ILE A 240 -2.46 -14.80 15.94
C ILE A 240 -3.02 -13.95 17.08
N GLU A 241 -2.34 -13.91 18.23
CA GLU A 241 -2.77 -13.12 19.38
C GLU A 241 -2.81 -11.62 19.04
N GLN A 242 -1.74 -11.11 18.42
CA GLN A 242 -1.65 -9.71 18.04
C GLN A 242 -2.69 -9.34 16.98
N ARG A 243 -3.01 -10.26 16.05
CA ARG A 243 -4.07 -10.05 15.07
C ARG A 243 -5.42 -9.91 15.75
N ALA A 244 -5.77 -10.82 16.66
CA ALA A 244 -7.02 -10.78 17.39
C ALA A 244 -7.16 -9.48 18.22
N ASP A 245 -6.07 -9.04 18.85
CA ASP A 245 -6.01 -7.77 19.57
C ASP A 245 -6.23 -6.55 18.66
N LEU A 246 -5.65 -6.57 17.46
CA LEU A 246 -5.83 -5.51 16.48
C LEU A 246 -7.26 -5.47 15.96
N GLU A 247 -7.84 -6.61 15.62
CA GLU A 247 -9.23 -6.73 15.14
C GLU A 247 -10.23 -6.22 16.19
N LYS A 248 -10.05 -6.58 17.47
CA LYS A 248 -10.86 -6.03 18.59
C LYS A 248 -10.77 -4.51 18.65
N LYS A 249 -9.54 -3.96 18.57
CA LYS A 249 -9.34 -2.50 18.62
C LYS A 249 -9.90 -1.80 17.39
N PHE A 250 -9.83 -2.40 16.21
CA PHE A 250 -10.39 -1.84 14.98
C PHE A 250 -11.91 -1.80 15.05
N SER A 251 -12.56 -2.87 15.51
CA SER A 251 -14.00 -2.89 15.74
C SER A 251 -14.46 -1.76 16.68
N ILE A 252 -13.75 -1.55 17.79
CA ILE A 252 -14.03 -0.45 18.73
C ILE A 252 -13.86 0.92 18.05
N LEU A 253 -12.81 1.11 17.25
CA LEU A 253 -12.56 2.37 16.55
C LEU A 253 -13.63 2.67 15.49
N GLU A 254 -14.10 1.64 14.78
CA GLU A 254 -15.17 1.77 13.81
C GLU A 254 -16.51 2.07 14.48
N GLN A 255 -16.89 1.35 15.52
CA GLN A 255 -18.09 1.64 16.31
C GLN A 255 -18.09 3.08 16.85
N ASN A 256 -16.94 3.54 17.34
CA ASN A 256 -16.80 4.92 17.83
C ASN A 256 -16.86 5.95 16.70
N ALA A 257 -16.41 5.63 15.49
CA ALA A 257 -16.58 6.50 14.34
C ALA A 257 -18.06 6.57 13.91
N THR A 258 -18.76 5.44 13.90
CA THR A 258 -20.20 5.39 13.60
C THR A 258 -21.03 6.18 14.62
N LYS A 259 -20.76 6.03 15.92
CA LYS A 259 -21.42 6.80 16.99
C LYS A 259 -21.22 8.32 16.86
N ARG A 260 -20.08 8.77 16.31
CA ARG A 260 -19.84 10.19 16.03
C ARG A 260 -20.58 10.69 14.77
N ILE A 261 -20.91 9.79 13.84
CA ILE A 261 -21.62 10.12 12.60
C ILE A 261 -23.14 10.07 12.82
N SER A 262 -23.63 9.11 13.63
CA SER A 262 -25.05 8.98 14.01
C SER A 262 -25.46 9.91 15.17
N GLY A 263 -24.53 10.72 15.68
CA GLY A 263 -24.81 11.78 16.64
C GLY A 263 -25.55 12.92 15.98
N THR A 264 -26.87 12.79 15.87
CA THR A 264 -27.81 13.91 15.78
C THR A 264 -27.35 15.06 16.68
N GLY A 265 -27.29 16.27 16.12
CA GLY A 265 -27.03 17.49 16.86
C GLY A 265 -27.98 17.65 18.06
N LYS A 266 -27.50 18.38 19.06
CA LYS A 266 -28.10 18.64 20.40
C LYS A 266 -27.62 17.70 21.51
N MET A 267 -26.33 17.78 21.82
CA MET A 267 -25.99 18.05 23.22
C MET A 267 -24.95 19.16 23.21
N GLN A 268 -25.43 20.40 23.31
CA GLN A 268 -24.60 21.51 23.76
C GLN A 268 -24.05 21.09 25.12
N ALA A 269 -22.84 20.56 25.15
CA ALA A 269 -22.03 20.68 26.36
C ALA A 269 -21.92 22.19 26.58
N LYS A 270 -22.65 22.71 27.57
CA LYS A 270 -22.46 24.07 28.05
C LYS A 270 -20.97 24.19 28.38
N PHE A 271 -20.22 24.84 27.51
CA PHE A 271 -18.92 25.36 27.87
C PHE A 271 -19.20 26.45 28.90
N GLU A 272 -19.10 26.11 30.18
CA GLU A 272 -18.89 27.12 31.21
C GLU A 272 -17.61 27.87 30.83
N LYS A 273 -17.74 29.16 30.52
CA LYS A 273 -16.61 30.04 30.32
C LYS A 273 -15.77 29.98 31.58
N TYR A 274 -14.56 29.44 31.46
CA TYR A 274 -13.54 29.53 32.50
C TYR A 274 -13.24 31.01 32.76
N GLN A 275 -13.80 31.58 33.83
CA GLN A 275 -13.42 32.91 34.30
C GLN A 275 -12.08 32.79 35.01
N LYS A 276 -11.05 33.38 34.41
CA LYS A 276 -9.72 33.48 35.00
C LYS A 276 -9.76 34.54 36.11
N ASN A 277 -9.99 34.13 37.36
CA ASN A 277 -9.73 34.99 38.52
C ASN A 277 -8.21 35.19 38.63
N SER A 278 -7.73 36.29 38.05
CA SER A 278 -6.36 36.76 38.25
C SER A 278 -6.35 37.70 39.45
N GLU A 279 -6.44 37.16 40.67
CA GLU A 279 -5.89 37.88 41.81
C GLU A 279 -4.37 37.88 41.64
N LYS A 280 -3.83 39.03 41.21
CA LYS A 280 -2.39 39.26 41.18
C LYS A 280 -1.91 39.37 42.62
N GLY A 281 -1.45 38.27 43.19
CA GLY A 281 -0.54 38.33 44.34
C GLY A 281 0.71 39.10 43.90
N GLN A 282 0.94 40.28 44.46
CA GLN A 282 2.19 41.01 44.28
C GLN A 282 3.32 40.17 44.86
N PHE A 283 4.22 39.70 44.00
CA PHE A 283 5.43 39.02 44.42
C PHE A 283 6.44 40.09 44.87
N ASN A 284 6.74 40.13 46.18
CA ASN A 284 7.64 41.12 46.75
C ASN A 284 9.09 40.66 46.54
N GLN A 285 9.78 41.28 45.57
CA GLN A 285 11.09 40.82 45.07
C GLN A 285 12.24 41.03 46.08
N ASP A 286 12.00 41.83 47.13
CA ASP A 286 12.98 42.17 48.17
C ASP A 286 13.24 41.03 49.17
N GLN A 287 12.42 39.98 49.18
CA GLN A 287 12.63 38.81 50.08
C GLN A 287 13.33 37.62 49.38
N ALA A 288 13.66 37.74 48.09
CA ALA A 288 14.14 36.60 47.28
C ALA A 288 15.55 36.78 46.69
N SER A 289 16.39 37.65 47.26
CA SER A 289 17.77 37.83 46.79
C SER A 289 18.79 37.76 47.94
N THR A 290 19.55 36.66 47.99
CA THR A 290 20.67 36.41 48.94
C THR A 290 22.05 36.78 48.39
N LEU A 291 22.13 37.62 47.35
CA LEU A 291 23.39 38.04 46.74
C LEU A 291 23.59 39.57 46.83
N PRO A 292 24.74 40.07 47.30
CA PRO A 292 24.98 41.50 47.41
C PRO A 292 25.30 42.10 46.03
N HIS A 293 24.51 43.10 45.60
CA HIS A 293 24.74 43.82 44.35
C HIS A 293 25.88 44.85 44.51
N LYS A 294 27.01 44.62 43.84
CA LYS A 294 28.07 45.63 43.65
C LYS A 294 27.57 46.74 42.71
N ARG A 295 27.67 48.00 43.15
CA ARG A 295 27.42 49.18 42.31
C ARG A 295 28.60 49.40 41.37
N TYR A 296 28.33 49.56 40.08
CA TYR A 296 29.23 50.26 39.14
C TYR A 296 28.45 51.40 38.49
N SER A 297 29.04 52.58 38.60
CA SER A 297 28.54 53.88 38.15
C SER A 297 28.81 54.13 36.67
N ASP A 298 27.87 54.85 36.05
CA ASP A 298 27.98 55.72 34.88
C ASP A 298 28.56 55.19 33.56
N PHE A 299 27.77 55.31 32.47
CA PHE A 299 28.11 56.14 31.31
C PHE A 299 26.93 56.15 30.29
N GLY A 300 26.25 57.31 30.18
CA GLY A 300 25.86 57.96 28.92
C GLY A 300 24.80 57.34 27.98
N GLY A 301 23.53 57.77 28.15
CA GLY A 301 22.86 58.68 27.20
C GLY A 301 22.27 58.21 25.85
N ARG A 302 20.95 58.45 25.72
CA ARG A 302 20.06 58.57 24.52
C ARG A 302 19.60 57.24 23.90
N GLY A 303 18.31 56.92 23.73
CA GLY A 303 17.07 57.71 23.68
C GLY A 303 16.26 57.22 22.47
N GLY A 304 15.36 56.24 22.65
CA GLY A 304 14.57 55.62 21.58
C GLY A 304 13.11 55.47 21.98
N ALA A 305 12.23 56.20 21.30
CA ALA A 305 10.81 56.36 21.61
C ALA A 305 9.95 55.16 21.17
N ASN A 306 9.02 54.78 22.05
CA ASN A 306 7.93 53.83 21.86
C ASN A 306 6.96 54.27 20.74
N LYS A 307 6.59 53.35 19.83
CA LYS A 307 5.34 53.43 19.04
C LYS A 307 4.53 52.15 19.23
N ARG A 308 3.44 52.27 20.00
CA ARG A 308 2.31 51.33 20.06
C ARG A 308 1.45 51.51 18.80
N PHE A 309 1.21 50.45 18.05
CA PHE A 309 0.17 50.41 17.03
C PHE A 309 -1.17 49.98 17.67
N LYS A 310 -2.17 50.85 17.53
CA LYS A 310 -3.59 50.57 17.82
C LYS A 310 -4.25 50.12 16.53
N SER A 311 -5.02 49.05 16.61
CA SER A 311 -6.02 48.61 15.64
C SER A 311 -7.23 49.55 15.66
N ASP A 312 -7.80 49.88 14.49
CA ASP A 312 -9.25 49.96 14.30
C ASP A 312 -9.65 49.99 12.81
N ASN A 313 -10.71 49.21 12.54
CA ASN A 313 -11.62 49.07 11.41
C ASN A 313 -11.56 50.05 10.21
N MET A 314 -11.70 49.50 8.99
CA MET A 314 -12.82 49.86 8.11
C MET A 314 -13.05 48.86 6.95
N ASN A 315 -14.33 48.53 6.77
CA ASN A 315 -14.97 47.87 5.64
C ASN A 315 -14.38 48.21 4.26
N LYS A 316 -14.34 47.20 3.37
CA LYS A 316 -14.88 47.31 2.00
C LYS A 316 -15.08 45.93 1.36
N SER A 317 -16.36 45.60 1.22
CA SER A 317 -16.96 44.78 0.18
C SER A 317 -16.33 44.99 -1.19
N PHE A 318 -16.05 43.92 -1.94
CA PHE A 318 -16.23 43.91 -3.40
C PHE A 318 -16.54 42.49 -3.88
N VAL A 319 -17.70 42.40 -4.51
CA VAL A 319 -18.16 41.35 -5.42
C VAL A 319 -17.53 41.63 -6.78
N VAL A 320 -17.00 40.60 -7.45
CA VAL A 320 -17.30 40.10 -8.80
C VAL A 320 -16.49 38.82 -8.96
#